data_AF-A0A920RNF7-F1
#
_entry.id   AF-A0A920RNF7-F1
#
_cell.length_a   1.000
_cell.length_b   1.000
_cell.length_c   1.000
_cell.angle_alpha   90.00
_cell.angle_beta   90.00
_cell.angle_gamma   90.00
#
_symmetry.space_group_name_H-M   'P 1'
#
loop_
_entity.id
_entity.type
_entity.pdbx_description
1 polymer ?
#
loop_
_entity_poly.entity_id
_entity_poly.type
_entity_poly.pdbx_seq_one_letter_code
_entity_poly.pdbx_strand_id
1 'polypeptide(L)'
;MLAIPMGTWYLERLKKTWNRVGSLAFRPRKITPVEETTEMSLYVGEALTGEGNEVAHIDLLIGDKGGPVGVAFANALARQSEGHSNLLAVLEPNLAVKPATVMISKVTIKGAGQAVQMFGPAQKGVAKAVADCLAEGTIPQDPNR
;
A
#
# COMPACT_ATOMS: atom_id res chain seq x y z
N MET A 1 -32.49 2.55 5.56
CA MET A 1 -31.65 2.11 6.70
C MET A 1 -32.44 1.03 7.43
N LEU A 2 -32.15 -0.24 7.17
CA LEU A 2 -32.85 -1.39 7.75
C LEU A 2 -31.82 -2.16 8.58
N ALA A 3 -31.90 -2.05 9.90
CA ALA A 3 -31.09 -2.82 10.82
C ALA A 3 -31.81 -4.16 11.09
N ILE A 4 -31.24 -5.26 10.57
CA ILE A 4 -31.68 -6.61 10.91
C ILE A 4 -30.96 -7.01 12.22
N PRO A 5 -31.67 -7.42 13.28
CA PRO A 5 -31.04 -7.79 14.54
C PRO A 5 -30.24 -9.09 14.35
N MET A 6 -28.92 -9.00 14.51
CA MET A 6 -28.02 -10.15 14.48
C MET A 6 -28.26 -11.01 15.73
N GLY A 7 -28.96 -12.13 15.54
CA GLY A 7 -29.22 -13.10 16.60
C GLY A 7 -27.94 -13.69 17.21
N THR A 8 -28.03 -14.05 18.49
CA THR A 8 -26.95 -14.62 19.33
C THR A 8 -26.21 -15.81 18.68
N TRP A 9 -26.87 -16.51 17.76
CA TRP A 9 -26.31 -17.61 16.96
C TRP A 9 -25.09 -17.21 16.11
N TYR A 10 -25.07 -15.99 15.55
CA TYR A 10 -23.93 -15.54 14.74
C TYR A 10 -22.69 -15.26 15.59
N LEU A 11 -22.89 -14.72 16.80
CA LEU A 11 -21.81 -14.46 17.76
C LEU A 11 -21.18 -15.77 18.27
N GLU A 12 -21.96 -16.82 18.47
CA GLU A 12 -21.44 -18.14 18.84
C GLU A 12 -20.64 -18.78 17.69
N ARG A 13 -21.09 -18.63 16.44
CA ARG A 13 -20.38 -19.13 15.28
C ARG A 13 -19.05 -18.40 15.07
N LEU A 14 -19.03 -17.07 15.26
CA LEU A 14 -17.82 -16.25 15.24
C LEU A 14 -16.83 -16.62 16.36
N LYS A 15 -17.31 -16.86 17.58
CA LYS A 15 -16.47 -17.33 18.70
C LYS A 15 -15.84 -18.70 18.40
N LYS A 16 -16.60 -19.60 17.77
CA LYS A 16 -16.13 -20.94 17.41
C LYS A 16 -15.09 -20.91 16.28
N THR A 17 -15.24 -20.01 15.31
CA THR A 17 -14.21 -19.75 14.29
C THR A 17 -12.98 -19.08 14.89
N TRP A 18 -13.14 -18.11 15.79
CA TRP A 18 -12.02 -17.41 16.45
C TRP A 18 -11.16 -18.34 17.29
N ASN A 19 -11.79 -19.25 18.05
CA ASN A 19 -11.07 -20.25 18.84
C ASN A 19 -10.32 -21.29 17.99
N ARG A 20 -10.69 -21.48 16.72
CA ARG A 20 -9.96 -22.35 15.77
C ARG A 20 -8.73 -21.70 15.16
N VAL A 21 -8.69 -20.36 15.09
CA VAL A 21 -7.56 -19.59 14.56
C VAL A 21 -6.49 -19.34 15.64
N GLY A 22 -6.81 -19.59 16.91
CA GLY A 22 -5.95 -19.36 18.07
C GLY A 22 -4.70 -20.23 18.22
N SER A 23 -4.27 -20.99 17.20
CA SER A 23 -3.01 -21.76 17.22
C SER A 23 -1.85 -21.09 16.46
N LEU A 24 -2.08 -19.96 15.79
CA LEU A 24 -1.00 -19.07 15.33
C LEU A 24 -0.62 -18.14 16.50
N ALA A 25 0.41 -18.54 17.25
CA ALA A 25 0.98 -17.76 18.33
C ALA A 25 1.47 -16.39 17.83
N PHE A 26 0.59 -15.39 17.89
CA PHE A 26 0.96 -13.99 17.81
C PHE A 26 1.87 -13.71 19.01
N ARG A 27 3.18 -13.66 18.78
CA ARG A 27 4.14 -13.18 19.77
C ARG A 27 4.04 -11.66 19.83
N PRO A 28 3.44 -11.05 20.86
CA PRO A 28 3.49 -9.60 21.00
C PRO A 28 4.97 -9.22 21.19
N ARG A 29 5.52 -8.47 20.24
CA ARG A 29 6.82 -7.82 20.41
C ARG A 29 6.64 -6.75 21.48
N LYS A 30 7.46 -6.75 22.54
CA LYS A 30 7.45 -5.67 23.54
C LYS A 30 7.63 -4.34 22.81
N ILE A 31 6.64 -3.46 22.91
CA ILE A 31 6.74 -2.08 22.44
C ILE A 31 7.50 -1.34 23.54
N THR A 32 8.80 -1.14 23.34
CA THR A 32 9.54 -0.15 24.13
C THR A 32 9.07 1.24 23.72
N PRO A 33 8.93 2.20 24.65
CA PRO A 33 8.64 3.59 24.27
C PRO A 33 9.82 4.06 23.42
N VAL A 34 9.58 4.28 22.14
CA VAL A 34 10.52 4.99 21.28
C VAL A 34 10.29 6.46 21.61
N GLU A 35 11.35 7.21 21.95
CA GLU A 35 11.26 8.66 22.09
C GLU A 35 10.65 9.24 20.82
N GLU A 36 9.43 9.77 20.95
CA GLU A 36 8.63 10.28 19.84
C GLU A 36 9.21 11.63 19.41
N THR A 37 10.20 11.58 18.53
CA THR A 37 10.49 12.70 17.63
C THR A 37 9.68 12.45 16.36
N THR A 38 8.39 12.78 16.41
CA THR A 38 7.54 12.82 15.22
C THR A 38 7.95 14.02 14.36
N GLU A 39 9.11 13.91 13.71
CA GLU A 39 9.38 14.67 12.49
C GLU A 39 8.34 14.19 11.47
N MET A 40 7.22 14.92 11.35
CA MET A 40 6.19 14.61 10.36
C MET A 40 6.75 14.90 8.96
N SER A 41 7.41 13.90 8.39
CA SER A 41 8.05 14.04 7.10
C SER A 41 7.04 13.79 5.96
N LEU A 42 6.86 14.80 5.11
CA LEU A 42 6.18 14.69 3.82
C LEU A 42 7.15 15.22 2.77
N TYR A 43 7.57 14.35 1.88
CA TYR A 43 8.34 14.72 0.71
C TYR A 43 7.53 14.46 -0.55
N VAL A 44 7.67 15.37 -1.51
CA VAL A 44 7.01 15.32 -2.82
C VAL A 44 8.11 15.23 -3.87
N GLY A 45 7.95 14.29 -4.79
CA GLY A 45 8.82 14.13 -5.95
C GLY A 45 8.00 14.01 -7.23
N GLU A 46 8.58 14.44 -8.33
CA GLU A 46 8.01 14.27 -9.67
C GLU A 46 9.15 13.90 -10.63
N ALA A 47 8.83 13.09 -11.63
CA ALA A 47 9.72 12.83 -12.74
C ALA A 47 8.94 12.46 -14.01
N LEU A 48 9.46 12.92 -15.14
CA LEU A 48 9.06 12.54 -16.48
C LEU A 48 10.21 11.86 -17.21
N THR A 49 9.95 10.69 -17.79
CA THR A 49 10.94 9.91 -18.55
C THR A 49 10.31 9.18 -19.73
N GLY A 50 11.11 8.89 -20.75
CA GLY A 50 10.66 8.27 -21.99
C GLY A 50 10.11 9.25 -23.02
N GLU A 51 9.66 8.72 -24.15
CA GLU A 51 9.18 9.47 -25.31
C GLU A 51 7.96 8.76 -25.94
N GLY A 52 7.24 9.45 -26.82
CA GLY A 52 6.11 8.86 -27.55
C GLY A 52 4.89 8.58 -26.67
N ASN A 53 4.19 7.47 -26.94
CA ASN A 53 2.97 7.10 -26.24
C ASN A 53 3.24 6.41 -24.89
N GLU A 54 4.49 6.03 -24.65
CA GLU A 54 4.96 5.30 -23.47
C GLU A 54 5.68 6.21 -22.47
N VAL A 55 5.58 7.53 -22.65
CA VAL A 55 6.11 8.51 -21.69
C VAL A 55 5.54 8.26 -20.29
N ALA A 56 6.43 8.12 -19.32
CA ALA A 56 6.08 7.88 -17.93
C ALA A 56 6.22 9.20 -17.15
N HIS A 57 5.14 9.59 -16.48
CA HIS A 57 5.11 10.74 -15.58
C HIS A 57 4.62 10.26 -14.22
N ILE A 58 5.49 10.36 -13.21
CA ILE A 58 5.24 9.89 -11.85
C ILE A 58 5.14 11.09 -10.92
N ASP A 59 3.99 11.21 -10.25
CA ASP A 59 3.80 12.07 -9.08
C ASP A 59 3.95 11.19 -7.83
N LEU A 60 4.89 11.51 -6.93
CA LEU A 60 5.27 10.65 -5.81
C LEU A 60 5.20 11.40 -4.47
N LEU A 61 4.63 10.72 -3.48
CA LEU A 61 4.67 11.12 -2.07
C LEU A 61 5.41 10.06 -1.26
N ILE A 62 6.35 10.48 -0.42
CA ILE A 62 7.05 9.61 0.53
C ILE A 62 7.12 10.29 1.90
N GLY A 63 7.00 9.50 2.96
CA GLY A 63 6.98 10.01 4.32
C GLY A 63 6.57 8.94 5.32
N ASP A 64 6.45 9.36 6.58
CA ASP A 64 6.24 8.44 7.68
C ASP A 64 4.86 7.76 7.69
N LYS A 65 4.85 6.51 8.14
CA LYS A 65 3.62 5.72 8.31
C LYS A 65 2.64 6.36 9.31
N GLY A 66 3.16 7.02 10.34
CA GLY A 66 2.35 7.76 11.32
C GLY A 66 1.95 9.16 10.85
N GLY A 67 2.53 9.64 9.74
CA GLY A 67 2.34 10.98 9.22
C GLY A 67 1.22 11.11 8.17
N PRO A 68 1.13 12.27 7.50
CA PRO A 68 0.09 12.54 6.50
C PRO A 68 0.13 11.55 5.32
N VAL A 69 1.31 11.06 4.93
CA VAL A 69 1.46 10.05 3.87
C VAL A 69 0.82 8.73 4.27
N GLY A 70 0.98 8.28 5.51
CA GLY A 70 0.33 7.07 6.02
C GLY A 70 -1.20 7.15 5.99
N VAL A 71 -1.77 8.30 6.35
CA VAL A 71 -3.22 8.56 6.25
C VAL A 71 -3.68 8.56 4.79
N ALA A 72 -2.96 9.24 3.90
CA ALA A 72 -3.26 9.26 2.47
C ALA A 72 -3.18 7.86 1.86
N PHE A 73 -2.17 7.08 2.21
CA PHE A 73 -1.98 5.69 1.80
C PHE A 73 -3.18 4.82 2.18
N ALA A 74 -3.60 4.85 3.45
CA ALA A 74 -4.72 4.05 3.94
C ALA A 74 -6.03 4.42 3.25
N ASN A 75 -6.28 5.73 3.09
CA ASN A 75 -7.46 6.23 2.40
C ASN A 75 -7.48 5.88 0.91
N ALA A 76 -6.35 5.97 0.22
CA ALA A 76 -6.24 5.62 -1.19
C ALA A 76 -6.49 4.12 -1.40
N LEU A 77 -5.87 3.26 -0.58
CA LEU A 77 -6.02 1.82 -0.71
C LEU A 77 -7.45 1.36 -0.41
N ALA A 78 -8.11 1.95 0.59
CA ALA A 78 -9.48 1.62 0.97
C ALA A 78 -10.54 2.14 -0.03
N ARG A 79 -10.19 3.13 -0.87
CA ARG A 79 -11.14 3.78 -1.78
C ARG A 79 -10.86 3.38 -3.22
N GLN A 80 -11.82 2.69 -3.82
CA GLN A 80 -11.80 2.30 -5.22
C GLN A 80 -12.94 3.02 -5.95
N SER A 81 -12.71 3.42 -7.20
CA SER A 81 -13.74 4.03 -8.06
C SER A 81 -13.68 3.46 -9.46
N GLU A 82 -14.78 3.59 -10.22
CA GLU A 82 -14.82 3.13 -11.60
C GLU A 82 -13.68 3.75 -12.41
N GLY A 83 -12.92 2.90 -13.11
CA GLY A 83 -11.77 3.30 -13.91
C GLY A 83 -10.53 3.74 -13.13
N HIS A 84 -10.56 3.77 -11.79
CA HIS A 84 -9.40 4.09 -10.95
C HIS A 84 -9.29 3.09 -9.79
N SER A 85 -8.42 2.10 -9.96
CA SER A 85 -8.15 1.08 -8.94
C SER A 85 -6.79 1.31 -8.30
N ASN A 86 -6.77 1.41 -6.98
CA ASN A 86 -5.55 1.65 -6.20
C ASN A 86 -5.07 0.32 -5.61
N LEU A 87 -3.87 -0.11 -5.97
CA LEU A 87 -3.30 -1.40 -5.55
C LEU A 87 -1.94 -1.22 -4.87
N LEU A 88 -1.57 -2.19 -4.05
CA LEU A 88 -0.21 -2.30 -3.54
C LEU A 88 0.74 -2.65 -4.68
N ALA A 89 1.87 -1.96 -4.76
CA ALA A 89 2.92 -2.32 -5.70
C ALA A 89 3.55 -3.65 -5.30
N VAL A 90 3.53 -4.61 -6.23
CA VAL A 90 4.13 -5.93 -6.05
C VAL A 90 5.21 -6.19 -7.09
N LEU A 91 6.31 -6.82 -6.67
CA LEU A 91 7.36 -7.29 -7.58
C LEU A 91 6.85 -8.48 -8.39
N GLU A 92 6.05 -9.34 -7.78
CA GLU A 92 5.40 -10.51 -8.38
C GLU A 92 4.21 -10.92 -7.49
N PRO A 93 3.30 -11.78 -7.96
CA PRO A 93 2.17 -12.23 -7.15
C PRO A 93 2.63 -12.77 -5.79
N ASN A 94 2.04 -12.26 -4.71
CA ASN A 94 2.39 -12.56 -3.31
C ASN A 94 3.73 -11.99 -2.81
N LEU A 95 4.39 -11.10 -3.55
CA LEU A 95 5.61 -10.41 -3.11
C LEU A 95 5.46 -8.87 -3.25
N ALA A 96 4.92 -8.24 -2.21
CA ALA A 96 4.82 -6.79 -2.13
C ALA A 96 6.17 -6.12 -1.86
N VAL A 97 6.41 -4.97 -2.49
CA VAL A 97 7.65 -4.20 -2.25
C VAL A 97 7.68 -3.57 -0.86
N LYS A 98 8.89 -3.34 -0.34
CA LYS A 98 9.16 -2.54 0.85
C LYS A 98 10.08 -1.36 0.48
N PRO A 99 9.85 -0.14 1.02
CA PRO A 99 8.71 0.28 1.86
C PRO A 99 7.35 0.09 1.17
N ALA A 100 6.26 0.05 1.95
CA ALA A 100 4.94 -0.24 1.40
C ALA A 100 4.49 0.89 0.46
N THR A 101 4.20 0.55 -0.79
CA THR A 101 3.85 1.52 -1.84
C THR A 101 2.45 1.24 -2.38
N VAL A 102 1.64 2.28 -2.50
CA VAL A 102 0.33 2.23 -3.19
C VAL A 102 0.46 2.94 -4.53
N MET A 103 -0.04 2.30 -5.59
CA MET A 103 -0.14 2.90 -6.92
C MET A 103 -1.54 3.45 -7.11
N ILE A 104 -1.63 4.68 -7.62
CA ILE A 104 -2.88 5.39 -7.87
C ILE A 104 -2.88 5.76 -9.35
N SER A 105 -3.90 5.31 -10.09
CA SER A 105 -3.98 5.57 -11.53
C SER A 105 -4.44 7.00 -11.80
N LYS A 106 -3.60 7.80 -12.46
CA LYS A 106 -3.91 9.17 -12.92
C LYS A 106 -4.90 9.20 -14.09
N VAL A 107 -4.78 8.24 -15.01
CA VAL A 107 -5.62 8.13 -16.21
C VAL A 107 -6.72 7.11 -15.97
N THR A 108 -7.93 7.41 -16.42
CA THR A 108 -9.09 6.51 -16.32
C THR A 108 -8.88 5.26 -17.19
N ILE A 109 -8.90 4.09 -16.55
CA ILE A 109 -8.79 2.78 -17.18
C ILE A 109 -10.15 2.39 -17.76
N LYS A 110 -10.23 2.20 -19.07
CA LYS A 110 -11.46 1.90 -19.82
C LYS A 110 -11.65 0.43 -20.19
N GLY A 111 -10.64 -0.41 -19.98
CA GLY A 111 -10.72 -1.82 -20.32
C GLY A 111 -9.51 -2.65 -19.89
N ALA A 112 -9.61 -3.96 -20.11
CA ALA A 112 -8.63 -4.93 -19.63
C ALA A 112 -7.21 -4.69 -20.17
N GLY A 113 -7.05 -4.25 -21.42
CA GLY A 113 -5.73 -3.95 -21.98
C GLY A 113 -4.97 -2.87 -21.21
N GLN A 114 -5.66 -1.79 -20.85
CA GLN A 114 -5.08 -0.71 -20.03
C GLN A 114 -4.82 -1.16 -18.59
N ALA A 115 -5.69 -2.02 -18.04
CA ALA A 115 -5.46 -2.61 -16.72
C ALA A 115 -4.20 -3.48 -16.71
N VAL A 116 -3.97 -4.28 -17.77
CA VAL A 116 -2.76 -5.10 -17.92
C VAL A 116 -1.52 -4.22 -18.06
N GLN A 117 -1.59 -3.09 -18.77
CA GLN A 117 -0.47 -2.13 -18.85
C GLN A 117 -0.14 -1.53 -17.48
N MET A 118 -1.15 -1.08 -16.73
CA MET A 118 -0.95 -0.47 -15.41
C MET A 118 -0.45 -1.48 -14.37
N PHE A 119 -1.06 -2.66 -14.29
CA PHE A 119 -0.79 -3.66 -13.24
C PHE A 119 0.14 -4.80 -13.70
N GLY A 120 0.71 -4.70 -14.89
CA GLY A 120 1.77 -5.56 -15.40
C GLY A 120 3.11 -4.81 -15.44
N PRO A 121 3.51 -4.24 -16.59
CA PRO A 121 4.81 -3.61 -16.75
C PRO A 121 4.98 -2.36 -15.87
N ALA A 122 3.97 -1.48 -15.76
CA ALA A 122 4.09 -0.28 -14.94
C ALA A 122 4.22 -0.63 -13.44
N GLN A 123 3.40 -1.55 -12.93
CA GLN A 123 3.52 -2.02 -11.55
C GLN A 123 4.87 -2.68 -11.27
N LYS A 124 5.37 -3.53 -12.17
CA LYS A 124 6.70 -4.13 -12.01
C LYS A 124 7.79 -3.06 -12.00
N GLY A 125 7.70 -2.05 -12.86
CA GLY A 125 8.64 -0.93 -12.92
C GLY A 125 8.67 -0.13 -11.61
N VAL A 126 7.51 0.28 -11.11
CA VAL A 126 7.40 1.00 -9.83
C VAL A 126 7.93 0.16 -8.67
N ALA A 127 7.51 -1.11 -8.57
CA ALA A 127 7.95 -1.99 -7.50
C ALA A 127 9.48 -2.24 -7.55
N LYS A 128 10.05 -2.40 -8.76
CA LYS A 128 11.51 -2.57 -8.90
C LYS A 128 12.25 -1.30 -8.50
N ALA A 129 11.81 -0.12 -8.96
CA ALA A 129 12.44 1.14 -8.62
C ALA A 129 12.50 1.38 -7.10
N VAL A 130 11.41 1.09 -6.38
CA VAL A 130 11.39 1.19 -4.92
C VAL A 130 12.37 0.20 -4.27
N ALA A 131 12.42 -1.04 -4.76
CA ALA A 131 13.36 -2.04 -4.25
C ALA A 131 14.83 -1.67 -4.52
N ASP A 132 15.13 -1.14 -5.70
CA ASP A 132 16.47 -0.68 -6.07
C ASP A 132 16.88 0.51 -5.20
N CYS A 133 16.01 1.51 -5.01
CA CYS A 133 16.27 2.65 -4.12
C CYS A 133 16.57 2.22 -2.67
N LEU A 134 15.93 1.15 -2.18
CA LEU A 134 16.22 0.58 -0.86
C LEU A 134 17.58 -0.14 -0.84
N ALA A 135 17.92 -0.86 -1.91
CA ALA A 135 19.19 -1.57 -2.04
C ALA A 135 20.39 -0.61 -2.16
N GLU A 136 20.21 0.50 -2.89
CA GLU A 136 21.21 1.54 -3.12
C GLU A 136 21.34 2.52 -1.95
N GLY A 137 20.40 2.49 -1.00
CA GLY A 137 20.39 3.35 0.18
C GLY A 137 19.83 4.76 -0.08
N THR A 138 19.23 5.00 -1.25
CA THR A 138 18.42 6.21 -1.50
C THR A 138 17.23 6.28 -0.54
N ILE A 139 16.59 5.14 -0.29
CA ILE A 139 15.65 4.97 0.82
C ILE A 139 16.43 4.27 1.95
N PRO A 140 16.47 4.82 3.18
CA PRO A 140 17.12 4.17 4.31
C PRO A 140 16.55 2.79 4.61
N GLN A 141 17.42 1.83 4.93
CA GLN A 141 16.99 0.47 5.31
C GLN A 141 16.41 0.39 6.74
N ASP A 142 16.80 1.32 7.61
CA ASP A 142 16.25 1.44 8.95
C ASP A 142 15.16 2.52 8.95
N PRO A 143 13.89 2.17 9.23
CA PRO A 143 12.80 3.14 9.31
C PRO A 143 12.86 4.05 10.56
N ASN A 144 13.85 3.91 11.45
CA ASN A 144 14.02 4.75 12.65
C ASN A 144 15.25 5.68 12.59
N ARG A 145 15.66 6.11 11.40
CA ARG A 145 16.77 7.06 11.21
C ARG A 145 16.38 8.22 10.32
#